data_AF-A0A140L182-F1
#
_entry.id   AF-A0A140L182-F1
#
_cell.length_a   1.000
_cell.length_b   1.000
_cell.length_c   1.000
_cell.angle_alpha   90.00
_cell.angle_beta   90.00
_cell.angle_gamma   90.00
#
_symmetry.space_group_name_H-M   'P 1'
#
loop_
_entity.id
_entity.type
_entity.pdbx_description
1 polymer ?
#
loop_
_entity_poly.entity_id
_entity_poly.type
_entity_poly.pdbx_seq_one_letter_code
_entity_poly.pdbx_strand_id
1 'polypeptide(L)'
;MVSITKKVKKIISCITIITILALTFWAIAIADGYYGLYGLITFSEDFLKNDMIDLDKTTAYIENDPPGTVSLPMGMTIVVNGQKIVAAHPQKYEYYVVTPEKVVNYAFDGEEMRHISQRDIQLQGAVSTTYSEDGSVLLVGYEDKVAVYGFTSDGLPKKMMTKTVGGEVVSLEKGFQMDFWLLLKNKAVNYKWNGSDYVKTFEVSGFTDAVSFSFSPTANALAVVDQDRVRYFMFNGERYVEISQLEIAKPNLYGIAIKPNGDYIVFSWDGTQYYSISNGKSEYISELSDPLVGIISIVDSPWGQADYIAVTPIGILYRGFNSEEFSTNYALSIDGTFGSRTSQGMGYLDEAELLSKPIPAQIPVNKVILKAVQQVPPKTSVQYFISTDNGQTWIPIEPDVKTAVPQGNSIMYKIVLKTEDASVTPSVDKVEIFQIGINTVRAETLGQGKVKVRLIK
;
A
#
# COMPACT_ATOMS: atom_id res chain seq x y z
N MET A 1 34.17 -23.74 84.22
CA MET A 1 33.70 -24.24 82.90
C MET A 1 32.18 -24.14 82.68
N VAL A 2 31.31 -24.14 83.70
CA VAL A 2 29.83 -24.16 83.51
C VAL A 2 29.22 -22.81 83.02
N SER A 3 29.91 -21.68 83.20
CA SER A 3 29.41 -20.35 82.82
C SER A 3 29.51 -20.07 81.30
N ILE A 4 30.51 -20.64 80.62
CA ILE A 4 30.73 -20.42 79.18
C ILE A 4 29.63 -21.10 78.35
N THR A 5 29.13 -22.26 78.79
CA THR A 5 28.14 -23.07 78.06
C THR A 5 26.76 -22.39 77.96
N LYS A 6 26.35 -21.61 78.99
CA LYS A 6 25.09 -20.85 78.94
C LYS A 6 25.16 -19.64 77.98
N LYS A 7 26.31 -18.94 77.94
CA LYS A 7 26.52 -17.83 77.00
C LYS A 7 26.55 -18.31 75.55
N VAL A 8 27.21 -19.44 75.28
CA VAL A 8 27.28 -20.02 73.93
C VAL A 8 25.90 -20.48 73.44
N LYS A 9 25.08 -21.13 74.28
CA LYS A 9 23.70 -21.50 73.90
C LYS A 9 22.82 -20.29 73.58
N LYS A 10 22.97 -19.18 74.31
CA LYS A 10 22.19 -17.96 74.08
C LYS A 10 22.60 -17.25 72.78
N ILE A 11 23.90 -17.25 72.46
CA ILE A 11 24.42 -16.70 71.19
C ILE A 11 23.96 -17.55 70.00
N ILE A 12 24.04 -18.88 70.10
CA ILE A 12 23.55 -19.78 69.04
C ILE A 12 22.05 -19.57 68.80
N SER A 13 21.24 -19.48 69.87
CA SER A 13 19.80 -19.22 69.74
C SER A 13 19.50 -17.86 69.09
N CYS A 14 20.26 -16.81 69.40
CA CYS A 14 20.09 -15.50 68.75
C CYS A 14 20.47 -15.54 67.26
N ILE A 15 21.55 -16.23 66.91
CA ILE A 15 21.97 -16.38 65.50
C ILE A 15 20.89 -17.16 64.73
N THR A 16 20.37 -18.26 65.28
CA THR A 16 19.30 -19.04 64.63
C THR A 16 18.02 -18.21 64.40
N ILE A 17 17.62 -17.38 65.36
CA ILE A 17 16.44 -16.50 65.21
C ILE A 17 16.69 -15.42 64.15
N ILE A 18 17.89 -14.82 64.10
CA ILE A 18 18.25 -13.83 63.08
C ILE A 18 18.30 -14.47 61.69
N THR A 19 18.83 -15.68 61.56
CA THR A 19 18.85 -16.40 60.28
C THR A 19 17.45 -16.80 59.83
N ILE A 20 16.59 -17.24 60.75
CA ILE A 20 15.17 -17.52 60.45
C ILE A 20 14.47 -16.23 60.03
N LEU A 21 14.61 -15.12 60.75
CA LEU A 21 13.99 -13.85 60.39
C LEU A 21 14.52 -13.31 59.06
N ALA A 22 15.82 -13.44 58.76
CA ALA A 22 16.40 -13.05 57.48
C ALA A 22 15.89 -13.93 56.32
N LEU A 23 15.77 -15.25 56.54
CA LEU A 23 15.18 -16.16 55.56
C LEU A 23 13.68 -15.93 55.38
N THR A 24 12.95 -15.56 56.45
CA THR A 24 11.52 -15.24 56.38
C THR A 24 11.32 -13.91 55.67
N PHE A 25 12.18 -12.91 55.93
CA PHE A 25 12.17 -11.62 55.24
C PHE A 25 12.53 -11.77 53.76
N TRP A 26 13.51 -12.63 53.41
CA TRP A 26 13.79 -12.98 52.02
C TRP A 26 12.65 -13.75 51.37
N ALA A 27 12.01 -14.70 52.08
CA ALA A 27 10.87 -15.43 51.57
C ALA A 27 9.64 -14.52 51.38
N ILE A 28 9.41 -13.56 52.28
CA ILE A 28 8.38 -12.53 52.17
C ILE A 28 8.72 -11.56 51.02
N ALA A 29 9.96 -11.11 50.87
CA ALA A 29 10.36 -10.26 49.74
C ALA A 29 10.24 -10.97 48.38
N ILE A 30 10.43 -12.29 48.35
CA ILE A 30 10.18 -13.15 47.17
C ILE A 30 8.67 -13.38 46.98
N ALA A 31 7.88 -13.53 48.05
CA ALA A 31 6.43 -13.76 48.00
C ALA A 31 5.62 -12.48 47.68
N ASP A 32 6.07 -11.32 48.15
CA ASP A 32 5.49 -9.99 47.89
C ASP A 32 5.91 -9.40 46.54
N GLY A 33 6.55 -10.21 45.68
CA GLY A 33 6.73 -9.89 44.26
C GLY A 33 7.71 -8.76 43.93
N TYR A 34 8.53 -8.31 44.90
CA TYR A 34 9.41 -7.15 44.72
C TYR A 34 10.63 -7.43 43.83
N TYR A 35 11.03 -8.70 43.66
CA TYR A 35 12.08 -9.12 42.72
C TYR A 35 11.66 -10.37 41.96
N GLY A 36 10.48 -10.31 41.33
CA GLY A 36 10.10 -11.32 40.35
C GLY A 36 11.16 -11.36 39.25
N LEU A 37 11.93 -12.45 39.19
CA LEU A 37 12.53 -12.98 37.97
C LEU A 37 11.38 -13.33 37.01
N TYR A 38 10.69 -12.30 36.53
CA TYR A 38 9.83 -12.41 35.37
C TYR A 38 10.78 -12.76 34.23
N GLY A 39 10.60 -13.94 33.64
CA GLY A 39 11.20 -14.23 32.34
C GLY A 39 10.59 -13.23 31.37
N LEU A 40 11.20 -12.05 31.29
CA LEU A 40 10.75 -10.96 30.45
C LEU A 40 11.19 -11.35 29.04
N ILE A 41 10.36 -12.15 28.38
CA ILE A 41 10.55 -12.41 26.97
C ILE A 41 9.97 -11.19 26.26
N THR A 42 10.85 -10.48 25.58
CA THR A 42 10.52 -9.31 24.79
C THR A 42 10.47 -9.74 23.33
N PHE A 43 9.35 -9.50 22.68
CA PHE A 43 9.28 -9.41 21.23
C PHE A 43 9.29 -7.92 20.86
N SER A 44 9.97 -7.58 19.77
CA SER A 44 10.07 -6.23 19.23
C SER A 44 9.83 -6.28 17.73
N GLU A 45 9.03 -5.36 17.23
CA GLU A 45 8.80 -5.10 15.81
C GLU A 45 9.10 -3.63 15.51
N ASP A 46 9.98 -3.41 14.54
CA ASP A 46 10.35 -2.09 14.02
C ASP A 46 9.81 -1.86 12.60
N PHE A 47 9.06 -2.82 12.05
CA PHE A 47 8.43 -2.75 10.73
C PHE A 47 9.41 -2.55 9.57
N LEU A 48 10.71 -2.79 9.79
CA LEU A 48 11.70 -2.86 8.70
C LEU A 48 11.59 -4.18 7.90
N LYS A 49 10.87 -5.16 8.47
CA LYS A 49 10.59 -6.46 7.86
C LYS A 49 9.15 -6.88 8.15
N ASN A 50 8.57 -7.61 7.21
CA ASN A 50 7.19 -8.09 7.31
C ASN A 50 7.06 -9.53 7.84
N ASP A 51 8.12 -10.09 8.44
CA ASP A 51 8.16 -11.51 8.83
C ASP A 51 7.06 -11.86 9.85
N MET A 52 6.74 -10.94 10.75
CA MET A 52 5.77 -11.14 11.83
C MET A 52 4.38 -10.54 11.54
N ILE A 53 4.19 -9.97 10.35
CA ILE A 53 2.93 -9.34 9.92
C ILE A 53 2.11 -10.32 9.07
N ASP A 54 0.82 -10.42 9.36
CA ASP A 54 -0.17 -11.12 8.54
C ASP A 54 -0.63 -10.16 7.43
N LEU A 55 0.14 -10.12 6.33
CA LEU A 55 -0.10 -9.20 5.21
C LEU A 55 -1.45 -9.44 4.52
N ASP A 56 -1.97 -10.67 4.56
CA ASP A 56 -3.27 -11.02 3.95
C ASP A 56 -4.46 -10.37 4.68
N LYS A 57 -4.26 -9.96 5.93
CA LYS A 57 -5.28 -9.33 6.78
C LYS A 57 -4.96 -7.90 7.18
N THR A 58 -3.76 -7.43 6.88
CA THR A 58 -3.34 -6.06 7.18
C THR A 58 -3.84 -5.11 6.11
N THR A 59 -4.56 -4.09 6.54
CA THR A 59 -5.08 -3.01 5.68
C THR A 59 -4.32 -1.69 5.89
N ALA A 60 -3.52 -1.59 6.96
CA ALA A 60 -2.62 -0.47 7.20
C ALA A 60 -1.46 -0.43 6.18
N TYR A 61 -0.94 0.76 5.90
CA TYR A 61 0.27 0.91 5.11
C TYR A 61 1.51 0.65 5.98
N ILE A 62 2.48 -0.09 5.45
CA ILE A 62 3.74 -0.40 6.12
C ILE A 62 4.90 0.10 5.24
N GLU A 63 5.64 1.06 5.76
CA GLU A 63 6.90 1.54 5.20
C GLU A 63 8.04 0.71 5.77
N ASN A 64 8.70 -0.10 4.93
CA ASN A 64 9.81 -0.96 5.36
C ASN A 64 11.18 -0.24 5.31
N ASP A 65 11.22 1.00 4.85
CA ASP A 65 12.44 1.81 4.83
C ASP A 65 12.66 2.48 6.19
N PRO A 66 13.91 2.60 6.68
CA PRO A 66 14.20 3.28 7.94
C PRO A 66 13.51 4.65 8.02
N PRO A 67 12.69 4.89 9.08
CA PRO A 67 12.71 4.19 10.36
C PRO A 67 11.89 2.90 10.49
N GLY A 68 11.07 2.55 9.50
CA GLY A 68 10.05 1.50 9.61
C GLY A 68 8.78 2.05 10.26
N THR A 69 7.69 2.15 9.49
CA THR A 69 6.51 2.90 9.94
C THR A 69 5.21 2.22 9.55
N VAL A 70 4.22 2.21 10.44
CA VAL A 70 2.83 1.81 10.15
C VAL A 70 1.94 3.03 10.20
N SER A 71 1.16 3.27 9.15
CA SER A 71 0.26 4.43 9.07
C SER A 71 -1.06 4.08 8.37
N LEU A 72 -2.01 5.02 8.36
CA LEU A 72 -3.17 4.87 7.50
C LEU A 72 -2.69 4.85 6.04
N PRO A 73 -3.20 3.96 5.20
CA PRO A 73 -2.97 4.08 3.77
C PRO A 73 -3.63 5.37 3.30
N MET A 74 -2.95 6.07 2.40
CA MET A 74 -3.53 7.28 1.85
C MET A 74 -4.65 6.89 0.88
N GLY A 75 -5.88 7.12 1.33
CA GLY A 75 -7.11 6.86 0.63
C GLY A 75 -7.29 7.83 -0.53
N MET A 76 -6.91 7.37 -1.70
CA MET A 76 -7.43 7.94 -2.93
C MET A 76 -8.87 7.44 -3.11
N THR A 77 -9.86 8.17 -2.59
CA THR A 77 -11.24 8.09 -3.09
C THR A 77 -11.34 8.86 -4.42
N ILE A 78 -10.45 8.57 -5.37
CA ILE A 78 -10.90 8.64 -6.75
C ILE A 78 -11.57 7.30 -6.98
N VAL A 79 -12.79 7.34 -7.48
CA VAL A 79 -13.41 6.20 -8.17
C VAL A 79 -12.58 5.96 -9.43
N VAL A 80 -11.34 5.49 -9.30
CA VAL A 80 -10.48 5.08 -10.41
C VAL A 80 -10.50 3.58 -10.38
N ASN A 81 -11.62 3.07 -10.89
CA ASN A 81 -11.66 1.80 -11.56
C ASN A 81 -10.70 1.88 -12.75
N GLY A 82 -9.37 1.94 -12.58
CA GLY A 82 -8.42 1.81 -13.68
C GLY A 82 -8.33 2.93 -14.72
N GLN A 83 -8.95 4.09 -14.48
CA GLN A 83 -8.99 5.18 -15.45
C GLN A 83 -7.59 5.78 -15.67
N LYS A 84 -7.26 6.11 -16.92
CA LYS A 84 -6.00 6.76 -17.25
C LYS A 84 -6.08 8.26 -17.01
N ILE A 85 -5.64 8.68 -15.82
CA ILE A 85 -5.65 10.09 -15.39
C ILE A 85 -4.34 10.82 -15.70
N VAL A 86 -3.32 10.14 -16.22
CA VAL A 86 -2.05 10.74 -16.66
C VAL A 86 -1.85 10.54 -18.16
N ALA A 87 -1.31 11.55 -18.82
CA ALA A 87 -0.88 11.50 -20.21
C ALA A 87 0.59 11.92 -20.30
N ALA A 88 1.41 11.09 -20.95
CA ALA A 88 2.82 11.39 -21.23
C ALA A 88 2.99 11.89 -22.67
N HIS A 89 3.68 13.01 -22.85
CA HIS A 89 3.94 13.53 -24.19
C HIS A 89 4.92 12.60 -24.95
N PRO A 90 4.63 12.22 -26.20
CA PRO A 90 5.41 11.20 -26.91
C PRO A 90 6.87 11.61 -27.22
N GLN A 91 7.14 12.91 -27.29
CA GLN A 91 8.45 13.44 -27.73
C GLN A 91 9.10 14.39 -26.73
N LYS A 92 8.47 14.65 -25.59
CA LYS A 92 8.93 15.63 -24.59
C LYS A 92 8.74 15.04 -23.23
N TYR A 93 9.64 15.35 -22.30
CA TYR A 93 9.48 15.02 -20.89
C TYR A 93 8.40 15.92 -20.26
N GLU A 94 7.13 15.60 -20.51
CA GLU A 94 5.96 16.38 -20.11
C GLU A 94 4.78 15.46 -19.76
N TYR A 95 4.08 15.80 -18.68
CA TYR A 95 2.87 15.12 -18.21
C TYR A 95 1.68 16.09 -18.17
N TYR A 96 0.50 15.58 -18.50
CA TYR A 96 -0.75 16.14 -18.01
C TYR A 96 -1.42 15.15 -17.07
N VAL A 97 -1.86 15.62 -15.91
CA VAL A 97 -2.59 14.80 -14.93
C VAL A 97 -3.95 15.41 -14.63
N VAL A 98 -4.99 14.59 -14.74
CA VAL A 98 -6.34 14.94 -14.33
C VAL A 98 -6.41 14.99 -12.82
N THR A 99 -6.85 16.13 -12.31
CA THR A 99 -7.23 16.35 -10.92
C THR A 99 -8.73 16.69 -10.88
N PRO A 100 -9.37 16.69 -9.69
CA PRO A 100 -10.79 17.03 -9.60
C PRO A 100 -11.18 18.40 -10.17
N GLU A 101 -10.25 19.36 -10.17
CA GLU A 101 -10.53 20.77 -10.52
C GLU A 101 -9.95 21.21 -11.86
N LYS A 102 -8.93 20.50 -12.36
CA LYS A 102 -8.17 20.89 -13.55
C LYS A 102 -7.36 19.73 -14.09
N VAL A 103 -6.85 19.91 -15.31
CA VAL A 103 -5.75 19.09 -15.84
C VAL A 103 -4.45 19.86 -15.62
N VAL A 104 -3.53 19.30 -14.85
CA VAL A 104 -2.29 19.94 -14.39
C VAL A 104 -1.13 19.55 -15.30
N ASN A 105 -0.31 20.53 -15.70
CA ASN A 105 0.86 20.27 -16.54
C ASN A 105 2.17 20.22 -15.74
N TYR A 106 2.97 19.20 -15.98
CA TYR A 106 4.35 19.14 -15.49
C TYR A 106 5.30 18.99 -16.67
N ALA A 107 6.42 19.70 -16.68
CA ALA A 107 7.43 19.61 -17.72
C ALA A 107 8.83 19.59 -17.12
N PHE A 108 9.73 18.82 -17.73
CA PHE A 108 11.13 18.74 -17.34
C PHE A 108 11.86 20.01 -17.78
N ASP A 109 12.55 20.65 -16.85
CA ASP A 109 13.32 21.87 -17.13
C ASP A 109 14.80 21.61 -17.46
N GLY A 110 15.22 20.35 -17.43
CA GLY A 110 16.62 19.93 -17.61
C GLY A 110 17.20 19.29 -16.35
N GLU A 111 16.63 19.56 -15.18
CA GLU A 111 17.06 19.01 -13.88
C GLU A 111 15.95 18.21 -13.22
N GLU A 112 14.72 18.72 -13.21
CA GLU A 112 13.57 18.07 -12.56
C GLU A 112 12.24 18.37 -13.28
N MET A 113 11.20 17.60 -12.99
CA MET A 113 9.85 17.91 -13.43
C MET A 113 9.29 19.07 -12.61
N ARG A 114 8.76 20.09 -13.29
CA ARG A 114 8.18 21.28 -12.66
C ARG A 114 6.75 21.55 -13.11
N HIS A 115 5.93 22.01 -12.18
CA HIS A 115 4.56 22.44 -12.46
C HIS A 115 4.57 23.72 -13.31
N ILE A 116 3.93 23.69 -14.49
CA ILE A 116 3.81 24.83 -15.39
C ILE A 116 2.38 25.38 -15.34
N SER A 117 2.09 26.16 -14.31
CA SER A 117 0.72 26.64 -14.02
C SER A 117 0.01 27.33 -15.19
N GLN A 118 0.73 28.01 -16.09
CA GLN A 118 0.16 28.67 -17.26
C GLN A 118 -0.42 27.69 -18.28
N ARG A 119 0.02 26.43 -18.24
CA ARG A 119 -0.43 25.33 -19.09
C ARG A 119 -1.52 24.47 -18.43
N ASP A 120 -1.95 24.79 -17.22
CA ASP A 120 -3.08 24.11 -16.60
C ASP A 120 -4.38 24.37 -17.37
N ILE A 121 -5.24 23.35 -17.45
CA ILE A 121 -6.55 23.46 -18.07
C ILE A 121 -7.63 23.44 -16.97
N GLN A 122 -8.22 24.61 -16.71
CA GLN A 122 -9.23 24.80 -15.66
C GLN A 122 -10.57 24.16 -16.06
N LEU A 123 -10.88 22.99 -15.51
CA LEU A 123 -12.04 22.17 -15.90
C LEU A 123 -12.48 21.26 -14.76
N GLN A 124 -13.77 21.25 -14.46
CA GLN A 124 -14.35 20.30 -13.51
C GLN A 124 -14.88 19.05 -14.22
N GLY A 125 -14.79 17.91 -13.53
CA GLY A 125 -15.40 16.65 -13.98
C GLY A 125 -14.64 15.93 -15.09
N ALA A 126 -13.36 16.26 -15.32
CA ALA A 126 -12.51 15.44 -16.15
C ALA A 126 -12.24 14.10 -15.45
N VAL A 127 -12.25 13.01 -16.21
CA VAL A 127 -12.08 11.63 -15.70
C VAL A 127 -10.89 10.92 -16.31
N SER A 128 -10.40 11.35 -17.47
CA SER A 128 -9.26 10.74 -18.14
C SER A 128 -8.58 11.72 -19.09
N THR A 129 -7.30 11.50 -19.38
CA THR A 129 -6.54 12.31 -20.34
C THR A 129 -5.55 11.44 -21.11
N THR A 130 -5.28 11.80 -22.37
CA THR A 130 -4.26 11.16 -23.20
C THR A 130 -3.76 12.13 -24.27
N TYR A 131 -2.54 11.93 -24.77
CA TYR A 131 -2.05 12.65 -25.95
C TYR A 131 -2.44 11.92 -27.22
N SER A 132 -2.51 12.62 -28.35
CA SER A 132 -2.40 11.97 -29.66
C SER A 132 -1.04 11.28 -29.82
N GLU A 133 -0.92 10.33 -30.73
CA GLU A 133 0.34 9.58 -30.97
C GLU A 133 1.50 10.52 -31.32
N ASP A 134 1.20 11.59 -32.06
CA ASP A 134 2.18 12.61 -32.46
C ASP A 134 2.38 13.73 -31.42
N GLY A 135 1.60 13.74 -30.34
CA GLY A 135 1.63 14.76 -29.29
C GLY A 135 1.07 16.12 -29.70
N SER A 136 0.47 16.23 -30.89
CA SER A 136 -0.08 17.50 -31.41
C SER A 136 -1.33 17.97 -30.66
N VAL A 137 -2.08 17.06 -30.03
CA VAL A 137 -3.26 17.38 -29.22
C VAL A 137 -3.29 16.60 -27.91
N LEU A 138 -3.89 17.21 -26.90
CA LEU A 138 -4.30 16.58 -25.66
C LEU A 138 -5.82 16.34 -25.68
N LEU A 139 -6.22 15.12 -25.37
CA LEU A 139 -7.60 14.68 -25.27
C LEU A 139 -7.98 14.60 -23.80
N VAL A 140 -9.05 15.28 -23.40
CA VAL A 140 -9.56 15.28 -22.02
C VAL A 140 -10.97 14.71 -22.02
N GLY A 141 -11.16 13.59 -21.34
CA GLY A 141 -12.42 12.88 -21.20
C GLY A 141 -13.21 13.38 -20.00
N TYR A 142 -14.52 13.49 -20.19
CA TYR A 142 -15.53 13.75 -19.16
C TYR A 142 -16.58 12.64 -19.26
N GLU A 143 -17.52 12.60 -18.32
CA GLU A 143 -18.62 11.61 -18.31
C GLU A 143 -19.24 11.34 -19.69
N ASP A 144 -19.59 12.35 -20.48
CA ASP A 144 -20.34 12.19 -21.74
C ASP A 144 -19.65 12.76 -23.00
N LYS A 145 -18.40 13.20 -22.89
CA LYS A 145 -17.71 13.89 -23.98
C LYS A 145 -16.19 13.85 -23.87
N VAL A 146 -15.53 14.11 -24.99
CA VAL A 146 -14.09 14.31 -25.09
C VAL A 146 -13.82 15.71 -25.61
N ALA A 147 -13.05 16.52 -24.86
CA ALA A 147 -12.54 17.79 -25.34
C ALA A 147 -11.15 17.60 -25.95
N VAL A 148 -10.89 18.29 -27.05
CA VAL A 148 -9.60 18.21 -27.77
C VAL A 148 -8.91 19.56 -27.64
N TYR A 149 -7.69 19.55 -27.13
CA TYR A 149 -6.85 20.72 -26.92
C TYR A 149 -5.64 20.62 -27.84
N GLY A 150 -5.49 21.59 -28.74
CA GLY A 150 -4.22 21.81 -29.43
C GLY A 150 -3.32 22.70 -28.58
N PHE A 151 -2.14 22.99 -29.09
CA PHE A 151 -1.18 23.88 -28.43
C PHE A 151 -0.86 25.08 -29.31
N THR A 152 -0.79 26.26 -28.71
CA THR A 152 -0.25 27.46 -29.36
C THR A 152 1.27 27.34 -29.54
N SER A 153 1.89 28.28 -30.26
CA SER A 153 3.34 28.27 -30.50
C SER A 153 4.20 28.36 -29.23
N ASP A 154 3.65 28.95 -28.15
CA ASP A 154 4.24 29.01 -26.81
C ASP A 154 3.86 27.81 -25.92
N GLY A 155 3.11 26.85 -26.47
CA GLY A 155 2.75 25.61 -25.79
C GLY A 155 1.55 25.74 -24.84
N LEU A 156 0.76 26.82 -24.92
CA LEU A 156 -0.45 26.95 -24.12
C LEU A 156 -1.58 26.08 -24.72
N PRO A 157 -2.31 25.32 -23.89
CA PRO A 157 -3.43 24.51 -24.36
C PRO A 157 -4.57 25.41 -24.84
N LYS A 158 -5.08 25.13 -26.04
CA LYS A 158 -6.22 25.81 -26.65
C LYS A 158 -7.26 24.78 -27.07
N LYS A 159 -8.45 24.87 -26.48
CA LYS A 159 -9.58 24.02 -26.85
C LYS A 159 -9.92 24.20 -28.33
N MET A 160 -9.83 23.13 -29.10
CA MET A 160 -10.14 23.10 -30.53
C MET A 160 -11.60 22.69 -30.76
N MET A 161 -12.05 21.65 -30.06
CA MET A 161 -13.41 21.13 -30.22
C MET A 161 -13.87 20.31 -29.01
N THR A 162 -15.10 19.79 -29.09
CA THR A 162 -15.65 18.81 -28.17
C THR A 162 -16.44 17.78 -28.95
N LYS A 163 -16.23 16.51 -28.63
CA LYS A 163 -16.95 15.38 -29.19
C LYS A 163 -17.84 14.77 -28.12
N THR A 164 -19.16 14.88 -28.27
CA THR A 164 -20.09 14.11 -27.44
C THR A 164 -19.96 12.63 -27.78
N VAL A 165 -19.96 11.79 -26.75
CA VAL A 165 -19.86 10.34 -26.87
C VAL A 165 -21.10 9.69 -26.26
N GLY A 166 -21.54 8.58 -26.83
CA GLY A 166 -22.79 7.91 -26.44
C GLY A 166 -22.61 6.97 -25.26
N GLY A 167 -22.22 7.48 -24.08
CA GLY A 167 -22.06 6.71 -22.85
C GLY A 167 -21.08 7.34 -21.86
N GLU A 168 -21.00 6.74 -20.66
CA GLU A 168 -20.08 7.14 -19.59
C GLU A 168 -18.62 6.79 -19.94
N VAL A 169 -17.79 7.81 -20.09
CA VAL A 169 -16.35 7.66 -20.32
C VAL A 169 -15.67 7.07 -19.08
N VAL A 170 -15.06 5.90 -19.27
CA VAL A 170 -14.22 5.26 -18.26
C VAL A 170 -12.77 5.70 -18.44
N SER A 171 -12.23 5.59 -19.65
CA SER A 171 -10.81 5.92 -19.93
C SER A 171 -10.60 6.33 -21.38
N LEU A 172 -9.55 7.09 -21.64
CA LEU A 172 -9.06 7.45 -22.98
C LEU A 172 -7.70 6.82 -23.25
N GLU A 173 -7.45 6.54 -24.53
CA GLU A 173 -6.16 6.10 -25.05
C GLU A 173 -5.88 6.75 -26.40
N LYS A 174 -4.60 6.98 -26.68
CA LYS A 174 -4.15 7.42 -28.01
C LYS A 174 -4.53 6.39 -29.07
N GLY A 175 -4.88 6.86 -30.26
CA GLY A 175 -5.05 6.03 -31.47
C GLY A 175 -3.87 6.24 -32.42
N PHE A 176 -4.07 5.97 -33.71
CA PHE A 176 -3.11 6.32 -34.75
C PHE A 176 -3.15 7.83 -35.05
N GLN A 177 -2.00 8.49 -35.13
CA GLN A 177 -1.90 9.94 -35.37
C GLN A 177 -2.76 10.72 -34.36
N MET A 178 -3.78 11.44 -34.84
CA MET A 178 -4.74 12.20 -34.03
C MET A 178 -5.95 11.39 -33.58
N ASP A 179 -6.09 10.13 -34.00
CA ASP A 179 -7.19 9.28 -33.58
C ASP A 179 -7.13 9.01 -32.08
N PHE A 180 -8.25 8.62 -31.49
CA PHE A 180 -8.27 8.19 -30.10
C PHE A 180 -9.20 7.01 -29.91
N TRP A 181 -8.91 6.25 -28.86
CA TRP A 181 -9.79 5.24 -28.33
C TRP A 181 -10.44 5.74 -27.05
N LEU A 182 -11.67 5.30 -26.86
CA LEU A 182 -12.49 5.59 -25.70
C LEU A 182 -13.00 4.27 -25.12
N LEU A 183 -12.77 4.05 -23.83
CA LEU A 183 -13.44 3.00 -23.07
C LEU A 183 -14.71 3.55 -22.44
N LEU A 184 -15.81 2.89 -22.71
CA LEU A 184 -17.08 3.00 -22.01
C LEU A 184 -17.30 1.70 -21.23
N LYS A 185 -18.19 1.72 -20.24
CA LYS A 185 -18.41 0.58 -19.32
C LYS A 185 -18.57 -0.79 -20.01
N ASN A 186 -19.20 -0.84 -21.19
CA ASN A 186 -19.49 -2.09 -21.92
C ASN A 186 -18.82 -2.22 -23.30
N LYS A 187 -18.01 -1.24 -23.71
CA LYS A 187 -17.38 -1.22 -25.05
C LYS A 187 -16.21 -0.25 -25.15
N ALA A 188 -15.31 -0.51 -26.08
CA ALA A 188 -14.25 0.41 -26.51
C ALA A 188 -14.56 0.91 -27.94
N VAL A 189 -14.40 2.20 -28.19
CA VAL A 189 -14.74 2.85 -29.45
C VAL A 189 -13.55 3.64 -29.97
N ASN A 190 -13.18 3.42 -31.24
CA ASN A 190 -12.19 4.24 -31.92
C ASN A 190 -12.87 5.40 -32.67
N TYR A 191 -12.27 6.57 -32.54
CA TYR A 191 -12.66 7.78 -33.24
C TYR A 191 -11.50 8.27 -34.09
N LYS A 192 -11.73 8.32 -35.40
CA LYS A 192 -10.75 8.76 -36.38
C LYS A 192 -10.93 10.22 -36.76
N TRP A 193 -9.84 10.98 -36.79
CA TRP A 193 -9.86 12.35 -37.27
C TRP A 193 -9.97 12.38 -38.81
N ASN A 194 -10.97 13.10 -39.34
CA ASN A 194 -11.17 13.24 -40.79
C ASN A 194 -10.74 14.60 -41.35
N GLY A 195 -10.10 15.44 -40.54
CA GLY A 195 -9.74 16.81 -40.89
C GLY A 195 -10.71 17.89 -40.38
N SER A 196 -11.92 17.51 -39.95
CA SER A 196 -12.94 18.45 -39.44
C SER A 196 -13.72 17.94 -38.22
N ASP A 197 -13.93 16.63 -38.10
CA ASP A 197 -14.57 15.99 -36.96
C ASP A 197 -13.94 14.60 -36.71
N TYR A 198 -14.26 14.04 -35.55
CA TYR A 198 -13.97 12.67 -35.18
C TYR A 198 -15.11 11.75 -35.58
N VAL A 199 -14.83 10.76 -36.43
CA VAL A 199 -15.82 9.79 -36.90
C VAL A 199 -15.54 8.44 -36.27
N LYS A 200 -16.59 7.78 -35.76
CA LYS A 200 -16.48 6.43 -35.23
C LYS A 200 -16.06 5.46 -36.35
N THR A 201 -15.03 4.66 -36.10
CA THR A 201 -14.46 3.70 -37.07
C THR A 201 -14.56 2.27 -36.59
N PHE A 202 -14.16 2.00 -35.35
CA PHE A 202 -14.16 0.66 -34.75
C PHE A 202 -14.90 0.66 -33.42
N GLU A 203 -15.44 -0.51 -33.09
CA GLU A 203 -16.04 -0.78 -31.78
C GLU A 203 -15.73 -2.23 -31.37
N VAL A 204 -15.28 -2.40 -30.13
CA VAL A 204 -15.17 -3.69 -29.44
C VAL A 204 -16.17 -3.65 -28.30
N SER A 205 -17.07 -4.63 -28.22
CA SER A 205 -18.17 -4.64 -27.25
C SER A 205 -18.25 -5.98 -26.52
N GLY A 206 -19.13 -6.04 -25.51
CA GLY A 206 -19.31 -7.24 -24.69
C GLY A 206 -18.46 -7.24 -23.43
N PHE A 207 -18.05 -6.04 -22.96
CA PHE A 207 -17.51 -5.89 -21.62
C PHE A 207 -18.64 -5.82 -20.60
N THR A 208 -18.41 -6.36 -19.41
CA THR A 208 -19.42 -6.38 -18.34
C THR A 208 -19.13 -5.30 -17.32
N ASP A 209 -17.85 -5.12 -16.99
CA ASP A 209 -17.36 -4.13 -16.03
C ASP A 209 -15.92 -3.76 -16.39
N ALA A 210 -15.74 -3.14 -17.56
CA ALA A 210 -14.42 -2.70 -17.98
C ALA A 210 -13.95 -1.51 -17.13
N VAL A 211 -12.77 -1.64 -16.53
CA VAL A 211 -12.18 -0.64 -15.64
C VAL A 211 -11.02 0.09 -16.34
N SER A 212 -10.17 -0.63 -17.06
CA SER A 212 -9.02 -0.02 -17.73
C SER A 212 -8.83 -0.59 -19.11
N PHE A 213 -8.11 0.13 -19.95
CA PHE A 213 -7.65 -0.39 -21.22
C PHE A 213 -6.41 0.32 -21.70
N SER A 214 -5.69 -0.33 -22.60
CA SER A 214 -4.58 0.29 -23.31
C SER A 214 -4.62 -0.05 -24.79
N PHE A 215 -4.14 0.88 -25.61
CA PHE A 215 -3.98 0.69 -27.05
C PHE A 215 -2.54 0.98 -27.47
N SER A 216 -1.99 0.10 -28.30
CA SER A 216 -0.69 0.30 -28.93
C SER A 216 -0.87 0.41 -30.44
N PRO A 217 -0.65 1.61 -31.03
CA PRO A 217 -0.68 1.78 -32.48
C PRO A 217 0.33 0.86 -33.19
N THR A 218 1.53 0.71 -32.63
CA THR A 218 2.59 -0.13 -33.21
C THR A 218 2.23 -1.61 -33.21
N ALA A 219 1.69 -2.13 -32.10
CA ALA A 219 1.23 -3.52 -32.02
C ALA A 219 -0.13 -3.73 -32.71
N ASN A 220 -0.82 -2.64 -33.03
CA ASN A 220 -2.20 -2.63 -33.53
C ASN A 220 -3.13 -3.51 -32.67
N ALA A 221 -3.00 -3.35 -31.36
CA ALA A 221 -3.60 -4.19 -30.34
C ALA A 221 -4.24 -3.37 -29.23
N LEU A 222 -5.31 -3.94 -28.66
CA LEU A 222 -6.10 -3.37 -27.58
C LEU A 222 -6.16 -4.41 -26.46
N ALA A 223 -5.92 -4.02 -25.22
CA ALA A 223 -6.10 -4.87 -24.06
C ALA A 223 -6.98 -4.15 -23.05
N VAL A 224 -7.92 -4.87 -22.46
CA VAL A 224 -8.97 -4.33 -21.59
C VAL A 224 -8.99 -5.14 -20.30
N VAL A 225 -9.01 -4.46 -19.16
CA VAL A 225 -9.28 -5.07 -17.86
C VAL A 225 -10.79 -5.08 -17.65
N ASP A 226 -11.40 -6.26 -17.62
CA ASP A 226 -12.85 -6.52 -17.51
C ASP A 226 -13.06 -7.68 -16.52
N GLN A 227 -13.69 -7.42 -15.37
CA GLN A 227 -13.97 -8.40 -14.32
C GLN A 227 -12.76 -9.25 -13.88
N ASP A 228 -11.68 -8.61 -13.40
CA ASP A 228 -10.45 -9.32 -12.96
C ASP A 228 -9.76 -10.14 -14.06
N ARG A 229 -9.97 -9.75 -15.33
CA ARG A 229 -9.31 -10.38 -16.47
C ARG A 229 -8.76 -9.35 -17.43
N VAL A 230 -7.61 -9.65 -18.01
CA VAL A 230 -7.10 -8.96 -19.20
C VAL A 230 -7.65 -9.67 -20.43
N ARG A 231 -8.46 -8.96 -21.22
CA ARG A 231 -8.93 -9.40 -22.53
C ARG A 231 -8.11 -8.71 -23.60
N TYR A 232 -7.47 -9.49 -24.48
CA TYR A 232 -6.54 -8.98 -25.48
C TYR A 232 -7.12 -9.11 -26.89
N PHE A 233 -7.06 -8.06 -27.69
CA PHE A 233 -7.63 -7.97 -29.02
C PHE A 233 -6.58 -7.51 -30.03
N MET A 234 -6.54 -8.16 -31.19
CA MET A 234 -5.65 -7.81 -32.29
C MET A 234 -6.45 -7.51 -33.56
N PHE A 235 -5.96 -6.56 -34.36
CA PHE A 235 -6.57 -6.26 -35.65
C PHE A 235 -6.26 -7.34 -36.68
N ASN A 236 -7.29 -7.93 -37.29
CA ASN A 236 -7.14 -9.00 -38.28
C ASN A 236 -7.17 -8.50 -39.74
N GLY A 237 -7.12 -7.17 -39.96
CA GLY A 237 -7.29 -6.54 -41.28
C GLY A 237 -8.68 -5.92 -41.49
N GLU A 238 -9.70 -6.37 -40.76
CA GLU A 238 -11.07 -5.86 -40.88
C GLU A 238 -11.61 -5.33 -39.55
N ARG A 239 -11.33 -6.03 -38.46
CA ARG A 239 -11.81 -5.71 -37.11
C ARG A 239 -10.84 -6.19 -36.04
N TYR A 240 -11.07 -5.73 -34.81
CA TYR A 240 -10.40 -6.28 -33.64
C TYR A 240 -11.06 -7.59 -33.23
N VAL A 241 -10.24 -8.62 -33.05
CA VAL A 241 -10.67 -9.96 -32.64
C VAL A 241 -9.96 -10.33 -31.36
N GLU A 242 -10.71 -10.87 -30.40
CA GLU A 242 -10.18 -11.34 -29.13
C GLU A 242 -9.27 -12.56 -29.33
N ILE A 243 -8.10 -12.53 -28.70
CA ILE A 243 -7.11 -13.61 -28.70
C ILE A 243 -7.11 -14.24 -27.31
N SER A 244 -8.04 -15.19 -27.10
CA SER A 244 -8.26 -15.84 -25.78
C SER A 244 -7.02 -16.47 -25.16
N GLN A 245 -6.00 -16.83 -25.96
CA GLN A 245 -4.74 -17.42 -25.49
C GLN A 245 -3.83 -16.42 -24.77
N LEU A 246 -4.12 -15.12 -24.89
CA LEU A 246 -3.44 -14.02 -24.22
C LEU A 246 -4.22 -13.51 -23.00
N GLU A 247 -5.34 -14.15 -22.64
CA GLU A 247 -6.11 -13.80 -21.46
C GLU A 247 -5.30 -14.11 -20.18
N ILE A 248 -5.38 -13.20 -19.22
CA ILE A 248 -4.95 -13.44 -17.85
C ILE A 248 -6.14 -13.22 -16.94
N ALA A 249 -6.38 -14.14 -16.02
CA ALA A 249 -7.33 -13.96 -14.93
C ALA A 249 -6.55 -13.78 -13.62
N LYS A 250 -6.72 -12.62 -12.98
CA LYS A 250 -6.08 -12.30 -11.71
C LYS A 250 -7.04 -11.43 -10.87
N PRO A 251 -7.29 -11.75 -9.60
CA PRO A 251 -8.15 -10.92 -8.77
C PRO A 251 -7.56 -9.52 -8.59
N ASN A 252 -8.45 -8.53 -8.43
CA ASN A 252 -8.15 -7.15 -8.09
C ASN A 252 -7.23 -6.47 -9.13
N LEU A 253 -7.48 -6.73 -10.42
CA LEU A 253 -6.81 -6.00 -11.48
C LEU A 253 -7.42 -4.61 -11.61
N TYR A 254 -6.58 -3.58 -11.53
CA TYR A 254 -7.04 -2.20 -11.63
C TYR A 254 -6.72 -1.58 -12.97
N GLY A 255 -5.56 -1.86 -13.56
CA GLY A 255 -5.32 -1.35 -14.90
C GLY A 255 -4.16 -1.94 -15.67
N ILE A 256 -3.95 -1.39 -16.86
CA ILE A 256 -3.08 -1.96 -17.88
C ILE A 256 -2.40 -0.88 -18.73
N ALA A 257 -1.15 -1.15 -19.13
CA ALA A 257 -0.41 -0.42 -20.16
C ALA A 257 0.20 -1.41 -21.16
N ILE A 258 -0.15 -1.28 -22.44
CA ILE A 258 0.46 -2.04 -23.52
C ILE A 258 1.67 -1.28 -24.06
N LYS A 259 2.73 -2.03 -24.32
CA LYS A 259 3.99 -1.58 -24.91
C LYS A 259 3.92 -1.56 -26.44
N PRO A 260 4.81 -0.83 -27.13
CA PRO A 260 4.87 -0.82 -28.59
C PRO A 260 5.07 -2.21 -29.22
N ASN A 261 5.73 -3.14 -28.53
CA ASN A 261 5.95 -4.53 -28.99
C ASN A 261 4.77 -5.47 -28.71
N GLY A 262 3.72 -5.01 -28.02
CA GLY A 262 2.54 -5.81 -27.64
C GLY A 262 2.61 -6.43 -26.25
N ASP A 263 3.79 -6.46 -25.62
CA ASP A 263 3.91 -6.81 -24.20
C ASP A 263 3.11 -5.82 -23.35
N TYR A 264 2.79 -6.17 -22.11
CA TYR A 264 1.99 -5.30 -21.28
C TYR A 264 2.26 -5.43 -19.80
N ILE A 265 2.00 -4.33 -19.10
CA ILE A 265 2.08 -4.23 -17.66
C ILE A 265 0.65 -4.18 -17.14
N VAL A 266 0.33 -5.02 -16.17
CA VAL A 266 -0.89 -4.89 -15.37
C VAL A 266 -0.53 -4.40 -13.98
N PHE A 267 -1.43 -3.68 -13.33
CA PHE A 267 -1.27 -3.35 -11.93
C PHE A 267 -2.51 -3.75 -11.12
N SER A 268 -2.23 -4.21 -9.92
CA SER A 268 -3.16 -4.66 -8.91
C SER A 268 -2.70 -4.15 -7.54
N TRP A 269 -3.45 -4.46 -6.48
CA TRP A 269 -3.11 -4.03 -5.12
C TRP A 269 -1.73 -4.52 -4.64
N ASP A 270 -1.27 -5.66 -5.15
CA ASP A 270 -0.01 -6.34 -4.77
C ASP A 270 1.19 -5.92 -5.63
N GLY A 271 1.02 -4.94 -6.53
CA GLY A 271 2.09 -4.38 -7.35
C GLY A 271 1.80 -4.38 -8.84
N THR A 272 2.84 -4.18 -9.64
CA THR A 272 2.77 -4.34 -11.10
C THR A 272 3.33 -5.68 -11.53
N GLN A 273 2.80 -6.21 -12.62
CA GLN A 273 3.28 -7.43 -13.23
C GLN A 273 3.46 -7.21 -14.73
N TYR A 274 4.61 -7.65 -15.24
CA TYR A 274 4.90 -7.61 -16.66
C TYR A 274 4.60 -8.94 -17.31
N TYR A 275 3.95 -8.87 -18.47
CA TYR A 275 3.63 -10.02 -19.29
C TYR A 275 4.20 -9.83 -20.68
N SER A 276 5.07 -10.76 -21.09
CA SER A 276 5.56 -10.84 -22.46
C SER A 276 4.65 -11.71 -23.31
N ILE A 277 4.45 -11.34 -24.56
CA ILE A 277 3.75 -12.16 -25.54
C ILE A 277 4.76 -12.97 -26.34
N SER A 278 4.83 -14.26 -26.02
CA SER A 278 5.74 -15.21 -26.68
C SER A 278 4.95 -16.42 -27.16
N ASN A 279 5.23 -16.88 -28.40
CA ASN A 279 4.59 -18.07 -28.98
C ASN A 279 3.04 -18.06 -28.93
N GLY A 280 2.42 -16.88 -29.04
CA GLY A 280 0.97 -16.72 -29.00
C GLY A 280 0.35 -16.88 -27.61
N LYS A 281 1.14 -16.73 -26.53
CA LYS A 281 0.70 -16.78 -25.13
C LYS A 281 1.26 -15.60 -24.35
N SER A 282 0.58 -15.22 -23.27
CA SER A 282 1.10 -14.28 -22.30
C SER A 282 1.88 -15.01 -21.20
N GLU A 283 3.11 -14.59 -20.98
CA GLU A 283 4.05 -15.18 -20.02
C GLU A 283 4.45 -14.12 -18.99
N TYR A 284 4.25 -14.42 -17.70
CA TYR A 284 4.64 -13.56 -16.60
C TYR A 284 6.17 -13.50 -16.48
N ILE A 285 6.72 -12.29 -16.40
CA ILE A 285 8.16 -12.03 -16.25
C ILE A 285 8.41 -11.34 -14.91
N SER A 286 8.90 -12.10 -13.92
CA SER A 286 9.16 -11.60 -12.56
C SER A 286 10.21 -10.50 -12.52
N GLU A 287 11.24 -10.61 -13.35
CA GLU A 287 12.39 -9.71 -13.43
C GLU A 287 12.00 -8.32 -13.98
N LEU A 288 10.90 -8.27 -14.73
CA LEU A 288 10.31 -7.04 -15.26
C LEU A 288 9.07 -6.62 -14.46
N SER A 289 8.82 -7.21 -13.29
CA SER A 289 7.73 -6.83 -12.42
C SER A 289 8.22 -5.90 -11.32
N ASP A 290 7.40 -4.94 -10.94
CA ASP A 290 7.76 -3.92 -9.96
C ASP A 290 6.85 -4.05 -8.72
N PRO A 291 7.41 -4.19 -7.50
CA PRO A 291 6.63 -4.28 -6.27
C PRO A 291 5.93 -2.96 -5.88
N LEU A 292 5.98 -1.92 -6.73
CA LEU A 292 5.26 -0.66 -6.50
C LEU A 292 3.75 -0.89 -6.29
N VAL A 293 3.31 -0.72 -5.06
CA VAL A 293 1.91 -0.79 -4.64
C VAL A 293 1.23 0.59 -4.65
N GLY A 294 -0.09 0.61 -4.49
CA GLY A 294 -0.86 1.86 -4.40
C GLY A 294 -0.95 2.62 -5.71
N ILE A 295 -0.79 1.95 -6.86
CA ILE A 295 -0.92 2.60 -8.16
C ILE A 295 -2.39 2.89 -8.45
N ILE A 296 -2.62 4.09 -8.93
CA ILE A 296 -3.93 4.66 -9.26
C ILE A 296 -4.19 4.55 -10.75
N SER A 297 -3.16 4.90 -11.53
CA SER A 297 -3.19 4.96 -12.98
C SER A 297 -1.79 4.68 -13.48
N ILE A 298 -1.70 3.97 -14.60
CA ILE A 298 -0.45 3.70 -15.29
C ILE A 298 -0.55 4.13 -16.74
N VAL A 299 0.54 4.66 -17.28
CA VAL A 299 0.72 4.79 -18.72
C VAL A 299 2.10 4.29 -19.12
N ASP A 300 2.17 3.74 -20.32
CA ASP A 300 3.44 3.42 -20.96
C ASP A 300 4.29 4.70 -21.11
N SER A 301 5.56 4.63 -20.73
CA SER A 301 6.49 5.74 -20.98
C SER A 301 6.95 5.69 -22.43
N PRO A 302 6.79 6.77 -23.21
CA PRO A 302 7.32 6.82 -24.56
C PRO A 302 8.83 7.05 -24.60
N TRP A 303 9.51 7.18 -23.46
CA TRP A 303 10.93 7.59 -23.38
C TRP A 303 11.88 6.44 -23.05
N GLY A 304 11.37 5.29 -22.62
CA GLY A 304 12.16 4.10 -22.29
C GLY A 304 11.49 2.82 -22.79
N GLN A 305 12.24 1.73 -22.86
CA GLN A 305 11.75 0.48 -23.45
C GLN A 305 10.74 -0.23 -22.56
N ALA A 306 11.06 -0.39 -21.27
CA ALA A 306 10.19 -1.02 -20.28
C ALA A 306 9.60 -0.01 -19.29
N ASP A 307 10.05 1.26 -19.36
CA ASP A 307 9.69 2.31 -18.44
C ASP A 307 8.18 2.62 -18.44
N TYR A 308 7.66 3.06 -17.31
CA TYR A 308 6.27 3.47 -17.21
C TYR A 308 6.11 4.64 -16.23
N ILE A 309 4.96 5.30 -16.30
CA ILE A 309 4.60 6.38 -15.39
C ILE A 309 3.42 5.90 -14.56
N ALA A 310 3.58 5.92 -13.25
CA ALA A 310 2.54 5.58 -12.29
C ALA A 310 2.09 6.84 -11.54
N VAL A 311 0.78 7.05 -11.46
CA VAL A 311 0.21 7.95 -10.48
C VAL A 311 -0.03 7.13 -9.21
N THR A 312 0.47 7.63 -8.10
CA THR A 312 0.33 7.03 -6.76
C THR A 312 -0.19 8.11 -5.80
N PRO A 313 -0.66 7.75 -4.60
CA PRO A 313 -1.07 8.74 -3.62
C PRO A 313 0.05 9.75 -3.31
N ILE A 314 1.31 9.31 -3.33
CA ILE A 314 2.47 10.14 -2.95
C ILE A 314 3.05 10.96 -4.12
N GLY A 315 2.56 10.78 -5.35
CA GLY A 315 3.07 11.53 -6.50
C GLY A 315 2.93 10.84 -7.85
N ILE A 316 3.52 11.45 -8.88
CA ILE A 316 3.75 10.81 -10.19
C ILE A 316 5.15 10.22 -10.16
N LEU A 317 5.25 8.91 -10.31
CA LEU A 317 6.52 8.21 -10.33
C LEU A 317 6.86 7.81 -11.76
N TYR A 318 8.02 8.27 -12.24
CA TYR A 318 8.65 7.68 -13.41
C TYR A 318 9.44 6.45 -12.98
N ARG A 319 9.02 5.28 -13.45
CA ARG A 319 9.64 3.99 -13.13
C ARG A 319 10.47 3.55 -14.32
N GLY A 320 11.79 3.68 -14.20
CA GLY A 320 12.75 3.30 -15.21
C GLY A 320 13.32 1.91 -14.96
N PHE A 321 13.45 1.09 -16.01
CA PHE A 321 14.06 -0.22 -15.90
C PHE A 321 15.54 -0.16 -16.29
N ASN A 322 16.43 -0.52 -15.37
CA ASN A 322 17.89 -0.41 -15.55
C ASN A 322 18.57 -1.70 -16.02
N SER A 323 17.82 -2.64 -16.61
CA SER A 323 18.18 -4.03 -16.96
C SER A 323 18.12 -5.06 -15.83
N GLU A 324 18.14 -4.65 -14.57
CA GLU A 324 18.06 -5.55 -13.41
C GLU A 324 16.74 -5.37 -12.65
N GLU A 325 16.34 -4.12 -12.41
CA GLU A 325 15.15 -3.78 -11.64
C GLU A 325 14.52 -2.45 -12.08
N PHE A 326 13.29 -2.23 -11.64
CA PHE A 326 12.66 -0.92 -11.72
C PHE A 326 13.14 -0.01 -10.59
N SER A 327 13.46 1.23 -10.93
CA SER A 327 13.82 2.27 -9.97
C SER A 327 13.08 3.57 -10.29
N THR A 328 12.83 4.37 -9.26
CA THR A 328 12.26 5.72 -9.45
C THR A 328 13.33 6.64 -10.01
N ASN A 329 13.06 7.25 -11.16
CA ASN A 329 13.83 8.40 -11.61
C ASN A 329 13.24 9.67 -10.99
N TYR A 330 13.83 10.14 -9.90
CA TYR A 330 13.33 11.30 -9.16
C TYR A 330 13.31 12.59 -10.00
N ALA A 331 14.26 12.75 -10.95
CA ALA A 331 14.29 13.90 -11.85
C ALA A 331 13.07 13.93 -12.80
N LEU A 332 12.54 12.76 -13.16
CA LEU A 332 11.35 12.62 -14.00
C LEU A 332 10.07 12.36 -13.18
N SER A 333 10.17 12.37 -11.86
CA SER A 333 9.04 12.16 -10.96
C SER A 333 8.57 13.48 -10.36
N ILE A 334 7.35 13.50 -9.85
CA ILE A 334 6.81 14.59 -9.06
C ILE A 334 6.49 14.03 -7.69
N ASP A 335 7.33 14.39 -6.71
CA ASP A 335 7.06 14.14 -5.31
C ASP A 335 6.00 15.13 -4.83
N GLY A 336 4.96 14.60 -4.18
CA GLY A 336 3.92 15.43 -3.60
C GLY A 336 2.56 14.79 -3.70
N THR A 337 1.78 14.97 -2.63
CA THR A 337 0.36 14.61 -2.64
C THR A 337 -0.35 15.45 -3.71
N PHE A 338 -0.94 14.78 -4.69
CA PHE A 338 -1.84 15.44 -5.62
C PHE A 338 -2.96 16.09 -4.81
N GLY A 339 -3.03 17.43 -4.81
CA GLY A 339 -4.14 18.26 -4.34
C GLY A 339 -4.84 17.83 -3.04
N SER A 340 -4.47 18.45 -1.92
CA SER A 340 -5.31 18.53 -0.71
C SER A 340 -6.78 18.81 -1.07
N ARG A 341 -7.65 17.78 -1.00
CA ARG A 341 -9.11 17.97 -0.98
C ARG A 341 -9.51 18.34 0.44
N THR A 342 -10.02 19.55 0.60
CA THR A 342 -11.00 19.78 1.64
C THR A 342 -12.37 19.28 1.17
N SER A 343 -12.85 18.30 1.94
CA SER A 343 -14.23 17.85 2.17
C SER A 343 -14.72 16.50 1.64
N GLN A 344 -14.08 15.79 0.69
CA GLN A 344 -14.40 14.35 0.45
C GLN A 344 -13.51 13.54 -0.53
N GLY A 345 -12.17 13.66 -0.53
CA GLY A 345 -11.37 12.68 -1.30
C GLY A 345 -10.00 13.14 -1.78
N MET A 346 -9.02 12.98 -0.93
CA MET A 346 -7.63 12.58 -1.18
C MET A 346 -6.97 12.82 0.16
N GLY A 347 -6.91 11.76 0.94
CA GLY A 347 -6.45 11.80 2.31
C GLY A 347 -6.47 10.41 2.90
N TYR A 348 -5.88 10.24 4.06
CA TYR A 348 -5.83 8.96 4.75
C TYR A 348 -7.21 8.32 4.88
N LEU A 349 -7.29 7.00 4.68
CA LEU A 349 -8.52 6.26 4.98
C LEU A 349 -8.93 6.55 6.43
N ASP A 350 -10.24 6.59 6.70
CA ASP A 350 -10.75 6.89 8.04
C ASP A 350 -10.23 5.88 9.09
N GLU A 351 -9.96 4.64 8.65
CA GLU A 351 -9.49 3.55 9.49
C GLU A 351 -8.65 2.54 8.71
N ALA A 352 -7.63 1.97 9.36
CA ALA A 352 -6.91 0.80 8.87
C ALA A 352 -6.37 -0.03 10.04
N GLU A 353 -6.16 -1.32 9.79
CA GLU A 353 -5.69 -2.28 10.78
C GLU A 353 -4.38 -2.95 10.34
N LEU A 354 -3.44 -3.09 11.27
CA LEU A 354 -2.31 -4.01 11.14
C LEU A 354 -2.54 -5.22 12.03
N LEU A 355 -2.28 -6.41 11.47
CA LEU A 355 -2.39 -7.68 12.17
C LEU A 355 -1.07 -8.43 12.14
N SER A 356 -0.63 -8.92 13.29
CA SER A 356 0.53 -9.84 13.36
C SER A 356 0.14 -11.29 13.12
N LYS A 357 1.12 -12.11 12.72
CA LYS A 357 1.03 -13.58 12.78
C LYS A 357 1.07 -14.06 14.24
N PRO A 358 0.59 -15.28 14.54
CA PRO A 358 0.77 -15.88 15.86
C PRO A 358 2.24 -15.99 16.25
N ILE A 359 2.63 -15.30 17.32
CA ILE A 359 3.98 -15.36 17.90
C ILE A 359 3.97 -16.43 19.00
N PRO A 360 4.69 -17.56 18.87
CA PRO A 360 4.73 -18.58 19.90
C PRO A 360 5.27 -18.03 21.21
N ALA A 361 4.53 -18.20 22.31
CA ALA A 361 5.01 -17.86 23.64
C ALA A 361 5.87 -19.00 24.20
N GLN A 362 6.97 -18.67 24.89
CA GLN A 362 7.83 -19.71 25.46
C GLN A 362 7.25 -20.29 26.77
N ILE A 363 6.37 -19.54 27.43
CA ILE A 363 5.60 -19.95 28.61
C ILE A 363 4.15 -19.50 28.42
N PRO A 364 3.16 -20.16 29.06
CA PRO A 364 1.78 -19.69 29.02
C PRO A 364 1.67 -18.25 29.54
N VAL A 365 1.11 -17.37 28.72
CA VAL A 365 0.99 -15.93 28.98
C VAL A 365 -0.38 -15.65 29.55
N ASN A 366 -0.45 -14.94 30.68
CA ASN A 366 -1.70 -14.47 31.26
C ASN A 366 -1.69 -12.97 31.57
N LYS A 367 -0.56 -12.31 31.37
CA LYS A 367 -0.38 -10.86 31.51
C LYS A 367 0.62 -10.36 30.46
N VAL A 368 0.38 -9.16 29.97
CA VAL A 368 1.21 -8.52 28.94
C VAL A 368 1.43 -7.04 29.29
N ILE A 369 2.55 -6.50 28.85
CA ILE A 369 2.77 -5.05 28.74
C ILE A 369 3.14 -4.79 27.29
N LEU A 370 2.43 -3.88 26.63
CA LEU A 370 2.78 -3.41 25.30
C LEU A 370 3.45 -2.04 25.45
N LYS A 371 4.55 -1.81 24.73
CA LYS A 371 5.12 -0.49 24.53
C LYS A 371 5.05 -0.15 23.06
N ALA A 372 4.88 1.13 22.75
CA ALA A 372 4.88 1.61 21.39
C ALA A 372 5.61 2.95 21.27
N VAL A 373 6.32 3.12 20.16
CA VAL A 373 6.78 4.44 19.70
C VAL A 373 5.81 4.85 18.61
N GLN A 374 5.08 5.95 18.84
CA GLN A 374 3.99 6.38 17.97
C GLN A 374 3.90 7.90 17.87
N GLN A 375 3.34 8.37 16.76
CA GLN A 375 2.93 9.76 16.57
C GLN A 375 1.42 9.79 16.40
N VAL A 376 0.74 10.60 17.23
CA VAL A 376 -0.73 10.73 17.19
C VAL A 376 -1.07 12.21 17.04
N PRO A 377 -1.04 12.75 15.80
CA PRO A 377 -1.47 14.13 15.54
C PRO A 377 -2.92 14.39 16.00
N PRO A 378 -3.32 15.66 16.19
CA PRO A 378 -4.71 16.00 16.49
C PRO A 378 -5.69 15.35 15.51
N LYS A 379 -6.86 14.93 16.01
CA LYS A 379 -7.92 14.23 15.25
C LYS A 379 -7.53 12.86 14.69
N THR A 380 -6.45 12.27 15.19
CA THR A 380 -6.08 10.88 14.89
C THR A 380 -6.13 10.03 16.16
N SER A 381 -6.17 8.71 16.01
CA SER A 381 -6.05 7.79 17.14
C SER A 381 -5.34 6.50 16.75
N VAL A 382 -4.69 5.88 17.73
CA VAL A 382 -4.11 4.54 17.63
C VAL A 382 -4.67 3.70 18.78
N GLN A 383 -5.22 2.52 18.46
CA GLN A 383 -5.71 1.56 19.43
C GLN A 383 -4.95 0.24 19.29
N TYR A 384 -4.60 -0.37 20.42
CA TYR A 384 -3.87 -1.63 20.47
C TYR A 384 -4.75 -2.72 21.05
N PHE A 385 -4.63 -3.93 20.49
CA PHE A 385 -5.30 -5.12 21.00
C PHE A 385 -4.34 -6.29 21.04
N ILE A 386 -4.55 -7.20 22.01
CA ILE A 386 -3.81 -8.44 22.16
C ILE A 386 -4.78 -9.63 22.11
N SER A 387 -4.37 -10.69 21.43
CA SER A 387 -5.01 -11.99 21.47
C SER A 387 -4.02 -13.06 21.94
N THR A 388 -4.50 -14.01 22.73
CA THR A 388 -3.74 -15.20 23.17
C THR A 388 -4.35 -16.52 22.70
N ASP A 389 -5.37 -16.44 21.83
CA ASP A 389 -6.15 -17.56 21.30
C ASP A 389 -6.18 -17.59 19.76
N ASN A 390 -5.09 -17.13 19.15
CA ASN A 390 -4.90 -17.02 17.69
C ASN A 390 -5.95 -16.13 16.99
N GLY A 391 -6.29 -15.00 17.61
CA GLY A 391 -7.14 -13.96 17.01
C GLY A 391 -8.64 -14.20 17.16
N GLN A 392 -9.07 -15.18 17.97
CA GLN A 392 -10.50 -15.42 18.23
C GLN A 392 -11.08 -14.33 19.16
N THR A 393 -10.32 -13.92 20.17
CA THR A 393 -10.67 -12.81 21.05
C THR A 393 -9.57 -11.74 21.08
N TRP A 394 -10.00 -10.48 21.08
CA TRP A 394 -9.11 -9.31 21.10
C TRP A 394 -9.37 -8.48 22.35
N ILE A 395 -8.36 -8.38 23.22
CA ILE A 395 -8.40 -7.59 24.45
C ILE A 395 -7.75 -6.23 24.17
N PRO A 396 -8.45 -5.10 24.36
CA PRO A 396 -7.83 -3.78 24.23
C PRO A 396 -6.73 -3.61 25.29
N ILE A 397 -5.62 -3.01 24.89
CA ILE A 397 -4.48 -2.73 25.78
C ILE A 397 -4.03 -1.28 25.64
N GLU A 398 -3.71 -0.66 26.77
CA GLU A 398 -3.05 0.64 26.82
C GLU A 398 -1.53 0.47 26.87
N PRO A 399 -0.75 1.22 26.06
CA PRO A 399 0.71 1.21 26.15
C PRO A 399 1.21 1.49 27.57
N ASP A 400 2.27 0.80 27.97
CA ASP A 400 2.91 0.83 29.30
C ASP A 400 2.02 0.37 30.48
N VAL A 401 0.82 -0.15 30.22
CA VAL A 401 -0.08 -0.69 31.23
C VAL A 401 -0.05 -2.22 31.26
N LYS A 402 0.13 -2.79 32.46
CA LYS A 402 0.07 -4.23 32.68
C LYS A 402 -1.37 -4.73 32.57
N THR A 403 -1.65 -5.49 31.54
CA THR A 403 -3.01 -5.95 31.20
C THR A 403 -3.11 -7.46 31.39
N ALA A 404 -4.18 -7.90 32.04
CA ALA A 404 -4.50 -9.32 32.17
C ALA A 404 -5.16 -9.82 30.88
N VAL A 405 -4.73 -10.99 30.40
CA VAL A 405 -5.24 -11.63 29.19
C VAL A 405 -5.61 -13.09 29.50
N PRO A 406 -6.53 -13.71 28.74
CA PRO A 406 -6.76 -15.15 28.84
C PRO A 406 -5.44 -15.91 28.70
N GLN A 407 -5.31 -17.03 29.42
CA GLN A 407 -4.09 -17.83 29.35
C GLN A 407 -3.96 -18.45 27.96
N GLY A 408 -2.80 -18.25 27.30
CA GLY A 408 -2.53 -18.83 25.99
C GLY A 408 -1.05 -19.11 25.73
N ASN A 409 -0.78 -19.87 24.65
CA ASN A 409 0.56 -20.30 24.25
C ASN A 409 1.12 -19.53 23.04
N SER A 410 0.38 -18.53 22.55
CA SER A 410 0.80 -17.62 21.50
C SER A 410 0.30 -16.22 21.84
N ILE A 411 0.90 -15.21 21.22
CA ILE A 411 0.44 -13.83 21.26
C ILE A 411 0.26 -13.35 19.82
N MET A 412 -0.83 -12.64 19.58
CA MET A 412 -0.99 -11.76 18.43
C MET A 412 -1.28 -10.36 18.96
N TYR A 413 -0.80 -9.35 18.25
CA TYR A 413 -1.22 -7.97 18.41
C TYR A 413 -1.91 -7.46 17.15
N LYS A 414 -2.81 -6.50 17.38
CA LYS A 414 -3.51 -5.72 16.36
C LYS A 414 -3.36 -4.23 16.68
N ILE A 415 -3.09 -3.44 15.65
CA ILE A 415 -3.04 -1.98 15.71
C ILE A 415 -4.18 -1.46 14.85
N VAL A 416 -5.03 -0.60 15.40
CA VAL A 416 -6.09 0.09 14.65
C VAL A 416 -5.75 1.57 14.62
N LEU A 417 -5.54 2.10 13.42
CA LEU A 417 -5.26 3.51 13.16
C LEU A 417 -6.56 4.17 12.70
N LYS A 418 -6.84 5.39 13.16
CA LYS A 418 -8.00 6.17 12.68
C LYS A 418 -7.66 7.64 12.50
N THR A 419 -8.36 8.30 11.59
CA THR A 419 -8.36 9.76 11.45
C THR A 419 -9.76 10.30 11.25
N GLU A 420 -10.06 11.45 11.86
CA GLU A 420 -11.24 12.28 11.54
C GLU A 420 -10.87 13.40 10.55
N ASP A 421 -9.60 13.48 10.16
CA ASP A 421 -9.05 14.49 9.26
C ASP A 421 -8.16 13.81 8.24
N ALA A 422 -8.69 13.63 7.04
CA ALA A 422 -8.03 12.90 5.97
C ALA A 422 -6.66 13.53 5.57
N SER A 423 -6.34 14.76 6.01
CA SER A 423 -5.03 15.37 5.76
C SER A 423 -3.92 14.91 6.71
N VAL A 424 -4.23 14.17 7.78
CA VAL A 424 -3.27 13.71 8.80
C VAL A 424 -3.45 12.23 9.11
N THR A 425 -2.33 11.53 9.34
CA THR A 425 -2.31 10.13 9.77
C THR A 425 -1.63 10.01 11.14
N PRO A 426 -2.09 9.11 12.01
CA PRO A 426 -1.23 8.60 13.06
C PRO A 426 -0.16 7.67 12.47
N SER A 427 0.95 7.48 13.18
CA SER A 427 1.98 6.51 12.84
C SER A 427 2.42 5.70 14.05
N VAL A 428 2.85 4.46 13.81
CA VAL A 428 3.51 3.60 14.79
C VAL A 428 4.84 3.13 14.22
N ASP A 429 5.93 3.51 14.87
CA ASP A 429 7.29 3.27 14.40
C ASP A 429 7.87 1.99 15.03
N LYS A 430 7.36 1.61 16.22
CA LYS A 430 7.85 0.42 16.92
C LYS A 430 6.81 -0.13 17.90
N VAL A 431 6.74 -1.45 18.04
CA VAL A 431 5.99 -2.14 19.11
C VAL A 431 6.89 -3.12 19.84
N GLU A 432 6.84 -3.12 21.18
CA GLU A 432 7.48 -4.12 22.04
C GLU A 432 6.44 -4.77 22.95
N ILE A 433 6.44 -6.10 23.02
CA ILE A 433 5.53 -6.84 23.92
C ILE A 433 6.36 -7.61 24.93
N PHE A 434 6.06 -7.36 26.21
CA PHE A 434 6.66 -8.03 27.34
C PHE A 434 5.69 -9.07 27.89
N GLN A 435 6.08 -10.33 27.79
CA GLN A 435 5.29 -11.46 28.30
C GLN A 435 5.49 -11.59 29.81
N ILE A 436 4.38 -11.72 30.53
CA ILE A 436 4.38 -12.00 31.97
C ILE A 436 3.58 -13.28 32.17
N GLY A 437 4.27 -14.42 32.22
CA GLY A 437 3.67 -15.71 32.53
C GLY A 437 3.59 -15.97 34.04
N ILE A 438 2.77 -16.96 34.42
CA ILE A 438 2.76 -17.51 35.77
C ILE A 438 3.94 -18.48 35.87
N ASN A 439 5.11 -18.00 36.29
CA ASN A 439 6.10 -18.92 36.84
C ASN A 439 5.56 -19.38 38.19
N THR A 440 4.97 -20.58 38.23
CA THR A 440 4.61 -21.20 39.50
C THR A 440 5.90 -21.68 40.15
N VAL A 441 6.47 -20.84 40.99
CA VAL A 441 7.62 -21.21 41.80
C VAL A 441 7.10 -22.06 42.96
N ARG A 442 7.35 -23.36 42.94
CA ARG A 442 7.06 -24.22 44.09
C ARG A 442 8.31 -24.34 44.94
N ALA A 443 8.23 -23.80 46.15
CA ALA A 443 9.19 -24.05 47.19
C ALA A 443 8.79 -25.33 47.93
N GLU A 444 9.64 -26.35 47.89
CA GLU A 444 9.50 -27.57 48.69
C GLU A 444 10.47 -27.48 49.88
N THR A 445 9.97 -27.59 51.11
CA THR A 445 10.82 -27.68 52.31
C THR A 445 11.44 -29.08 52.38
N LEU A 446 12.77 -29.17 52.36
CA LEU A 446 13.50 -30.45 52.37
C LEU A 446 13.87 -30.94 53.78
N GLY A 447 13.39 -30.27 54.84
CA GLY A 447 13.85 -30.48 56.22
C GLY A 447 15.21 -29.82 56.51
N GLN A 448 15.58 -29.71 57.79
CA GLN A 448 16.83 -29.07 58.28
C GLN A 448 17.07 -27.63 57.75
N GLY A 449 16.01 -26.86 57.50
CA GLY A 449 16.13 -25.48 57.03
C GLY A 449 16.56 -25.34 55.56
N LYS A 450 16.53 -26.41 54.75
CA LYS A 450 16.78 -26.33 53.31
C LYS A 450 15.47 -26.17 52.53
N VAL A 451 15.44 -25.24 51.58
CA VAL A 451 14.33 -25.02 50.64
C VAL A 451 14.79 -25.36 49.23
N LYS A 452 14.07 -26.25 48.54
CA LYS A 452 14.25 -26.49 47.12
C LYS A 452 13.26 -25.64 46.36
N VAL A 453 13.77 -24.64 45.66
CA VAL A 453 12.97 -23.84 44.74
C VAL A 453 12.99 -24.54 43.39
N ARG A 454 11.84 -25.00 42.91
CA ARG A 454 11.69 -25.44 41.51
C ARG A 454 10.81 -24.46 40.77
N LEU A 455 11.29 -24.01 39.62
CA LEU A 455 10.41 -23.51 38.57
C LEU A 455 9.58 -24.71 38.09
N ILE A 456 8.28 -24.68 38.38
CA ILE A 456 7.35 -25.58 37.70
C ILE A 456 7.13 -24.94 36.33
N LYS A 457 7.65 -25.60 35.29
CA LYS A 457 7.33 -25.28 33.90
C LYS A 457 5.87 -25.57 33.62
#